data_AF-A0A164ZYB6-F1
#
_entry.id   AF-A0A164ZYB6-F1
#
_cell.length_a   1.000
_cell.length_b   1.000
_cell.length_c   1.000
_cell.angle_alpha   90.00
_cell.angle_beta   90.00
_cell.angle_gamma   90.00
#
_symmetry.space_group_name_H-M   'P 1'
#
loop_
_entity.id
_entity.type
_entity.pdbx_description
1 polymer ?
#
loop_
_entity_poly.entity_id
_entity_poly.type
_entity_poly.pdbx_seq_one_letter_code
_entity_poly.pdbx_strand_id
1 'polypeptide(L)'
;MVLLPHGDSADKVAEGLRCVSKSSRHIISAIADTEHRLYGVQFHDLTENGRKMLHNLLLNMCGLQGGFTLEKREQQCIDYIRCTVGREKIILLLISGEVDSTVCVALLHKALLQGDDSSRV
;
A
#
# COMPACT_ATOMS: atom_id res chain seq x y z
N MET A 1 8.10 8.96 19.56
CA MET A 1 6.85 8.90 20.38
C MET A 1 5.76 8.19 19.58
N VAL A 2 4.80 7.48 20.21
CA VAL A 2 3.74 6.73 19.50
C VAL A 2 2.34 7.03 20.06
N LEU A 3 1.29 6.92 19.23
CA LEU A 3 -0.10 7.10 19.65
C LEU A 3 -0.72 5.74 19.99
N LEU A 4 -1.20 5.59 21.22
CA LEU A 4 -1.78 4.35 21.76
C LEU A 4 -3.24 4.59 22.16
N PRO A 5 -4.20 4.57 21.21
CA PRO A 5 -5.59 4.96 21.45
C PRO A 5 -6.48 3.80 21.94
N HIS A 6 -5.91 2.74 22.49
CA HIS A 6 -6.66 1.53 22.84
C HIS A 6 -7.21 1.58 24.27
N GLY A 7 -8.44 1.09 24.44
CA GLY A 7 -9.06 0.85 25.75
C GLY A 7 -8.57 -0.42 26.43
N ASP A 8 -8.10 -1.40 25.64
CA ASP A 8 -7.61 -2.68 26.12
C ASP A 8 -6.09 -2.78 26.01
N SER A 9 -5.48 -3.51 26.96
CA SER A 9 -4.04 -3.75 27.01
C SER A 9 -3.72 -5.22 27.28
N ALA A 10 -2.59 -5.70 26.75
CA ALA A 10 -2.12 -7.03 27.08
C ALA A 10 -1.53 -7.02 28.50
N ASP A 11 -2.07 -7.86 29.38
CA ASP A 11 -1.56 -8.03 30.76
C ASP A 11 -0.32 -8.93 30.80
N LYS A 12 -0.29 -9.97 29.96
CA LYS A 12 0.82 -10.93 29.86
C LYS A 12 1.21 -11.19 28.42
N VAL A 13 2.50 -11.42 28.20
CA VAL A 13 3.01 -11.89 26.91
C VAL A 13 2.88 -13.42 26.87
N ALA A 14 2.38 -13.95 25.76
CA ALA A 14 2.24 -15.39 25.57
C ALA A 14 3.62 -16.08 25.46
N GLU A 15 3.67 -17.37 25.77
CA GLU A 15 4.89 -18.16 25.67
C GLU A 15 5.47 -18.13 24.24
N GLY A 16 6.80 -18.04 24.13
CA GLY A 16 7.51 -17.88 22.86
C GLY A 16 7.65 -16.42 22.38
N LEU A 17 6.82 -15.50 22.87
CA LEU A 17 6.91 -14.08 22.54
C LEU A 17 7.69 -13.31 23.62
N ARG A 18 8.46 -12.31 23.20
CA ARG A 18 9.19 -11.41 24.11
C ARG A 18 8.59 -10.02 24.10
N CYS A 19 8.46 -9.41 25.27
CA CYS A 19 8.15 -7.99 25.38
C CYS A 19 9.37 -7.16 24.92
N VAL A 20 9.20 -6.37 23.87
CA VAL A 20 10.28 -5.54 23.30
C VAL A 20 10.07 -4.04 23.54
N SER A 21 8.88 -3.63 23.96
CA SER A 21 8.60 -2.25 24.35
C SER A 21 7.46 -2.15 25.36
N LYS A 22 7.57 -1.15 26.24
CA LYS A 22 6.53 -0.76 27.19
C LYS A 22 6.34 0.74 27.19
N SER A 23 5.12 1.20 27.48
CA SER A 23 4.84 2.62 27.71
C SER A 23 5.33 3.08 29.09
N SER A 24 5.33 4.40 29.33
CA SER A 24 5.62 4.98 30.65
C SER A 24 4.63 4.55 31.75
N ARG A 25 3.45 4.03 31.36
CA ARG A 25 2.45 3.45 32.27
C ARG A 25 2.55 1.92 32.36
N HIS A 26 3.68 1.34 31.97
CA HIS A 26 3.95 -0.10 31.96
C HIS A 26 3.08 -0.96 31.04
N ILE A 27 2.32 -0.35 30.12
CA ILE A 27 1.54 -1.08 29.12
C ILE A 27 2.50 -1.72 28.10
N ILE A 28 2.32 -3.01 27.81
CA ILE A 28 3.08 -3.71 26.77
C ILE A 28 2.70 -3.14 25.41
N SER A 29 3.62 -2.39 24.80
CA SER A 29 3.36 -1.67 23.54
C SER A 29 3.88 -2.41 22.31
N ALA A 30 4.83 -3.33 22.48
CA ALA A 30 5.29 -4.20 21.41
C ALA A 30 5.80 -5.55 21.92
N ILE A 31 5.55 -6.59 21.13
CA ILE A 31 5.99 -7.98 21.35
C ILE A 31 6.66 -8.51 20.09
N ALA A 32 7.62 -9.43 20.25
CA ALA A 32 8.31 -10.03 19.12
C ALA A 32 8.74 -11.47 19.41
N ASP A 33 8.65 -12.30 18.37
CA ASP A 33 9.32 -13.59 18.25
C ASP A 33 10.19 -13.53 16.99
N THR A 34 11.50 -13.54 17.20
CA THR A 34 12.49 -13.42 16.12
C THR A 34 12.70 -14.74 15.38
N GLU A 35 12.40 -15.88 16.00
CA GLU A 35 12.55 -17.19 15.37
C GLU A 35 11.44 -17.40 14.34
N HIS A 36 10.20 -17.09 14.72
CA HIS A 36 9.03 -17.22 13.83
C HIS A 36 8.70 -15.94 13.05
N ARG A 37 9.51 -14.88 13.18
CA ARG A 37 9.30 -13.56 12.55
C ARG A 37 7.93 -12.95 12.83
N LEU A 38 7.44 -13.12 14.06
CA LEU A 38 6.18 -12.53 14.51
C LEU A 38 6.48 -11.23 15.26
N TYR A 39 5.82 -10.16 14.86
CA TYR A 39 5.97 -8.84 15.47
C TYR A 39 4.60 -8.22 15.70
N GLY A 40 4.31 -7.79 16.92
CA GLY A 40 3.07 -7.16 17.31
C GLY A 40 3.31 -5.80 17.93
N VAL A 41 2.48 -4.81 17.56
CA VAL A 41 2.49 -3.47 18.14
C VAL A 41 1.08 -3.09 18.55
N GLN A 42 0.95 -2.38 19.68
CA GLN A 42 -0.34 -1.88 20.19
C GLN A 42 -0.56 -0.40 19.86
N PHE A 43 0.20 0.19 18.94
CA PHE A 43 0.09 1.60 18.59
C PHE A 43 -0.04 1.75 17.08
N HIS A 44 -0.64 2.86 16.65
CA HIS A 44 -0.78 3.15 15.23
C HIS A 44 0.55 3.59 14.61
N ASP A 45 0.67 3.34 13.32
CA ASP A 45 1.82 3.57 12.45
C ASP A 45 2.00 5.04 12.01
N LEU A 46 1.04 5.93 12.28
CA LEU A 46 1.16 7.38 12.06
C LEU A 46 1.99 8.07 13.17
N THR A 47 3.20 7.56 13.38
CA THR A 47 4.13 8.05 14.39
C THR A 47 5.42 8.52 13.73
N GLU A 48 6.21 9.31 14.44
CA GLU A 48 7.47 9.87 13.93
C GLU A 48 8.38 8.83 13.25
N ASN A 49 8.43 7.62 13.81
CA ASN A 49 9.23 6.51 13.27
C ASN A 49 8.41 5.45 12.53
N GLY A 50 7.09 5.62 12.39
CA GLY A 50 6.22 4.56 11.86
C GLY A 50 6.53 4.19 10.41
N ARG A 51 6.87 5.17 9.56
CA ARG A 51 7.38 4.89 8.20
C ARG A 51 8.63 4.01 8.20
N LYS A 52 9.58 4.28 9.10
CA LYS A 52 10.81 3.49 9.23
C LYS A 52 10.52 2.07 9.72
N MET A 53 9.56 1.93 10.64
CA MET A 53 9.11 0.62 11.12
C MET A 53 8.46 -0.21 10.00
N LEU A 54 7.53 0.38 9.24
CA LEU A 54 6.90 -0.29 8.09
C LEU A 54 7.93 -0.65 7.02
N HIS A 55 8.87 0.24 6.73
CA HIS A 55 9.97 -0.04 5.80
C HIS A 55 10.80 -1.25 6.25
N ASN A 56 11.19 -1.30 7.53
CA ASN A 56 11.92 -2.44 8.08
C ASN A 56 11.10 -3.74 8.03
N LEU A 57 9.81 -3.67 8.34
CA LEU A 57 8.93 -4.83 8.28
C LEU A 57 8.84 -5.37 6.85
N LEU A 58 8.49 -4.51 5.90
CA LEU A 58 8.25 -4.90 4.51
C LEU A 58 9.53 -5.33 3.78
N LEU A 59 10.59 -4.52 3.86
CA LEU A 59 11.80 -4.77 3.07
C LEU A 59 12.81 -5.67 3.78
N ASN A 60 13.02 -5.49 5.09
CA ASN A 60 14.05 -6.25 5.81
C ASN A 60 13.53 -7.57 6.39
N MET A 61 12.32 -7.60 6.95
CA MET A 61 11.79 -8.81 7.60
C MET A 61 11.03 -9.72 6.61
N CYS A 62 10.15 -9.14 5.79
CA CYS A 62 9.42 -9.87 4.76
C CYS A 62 10.21 -10.06 3.46
N GLY A 63 11.31 -9.31 3.26
CA GLY A 63 12.13 -9.41 2.05
C GLY A 63 11.44 -8.91 0.78
N LEU A 64 10.41 -8.07 0.90
CA LEU A 64 9.72 -7.51 -0.26
C LEU A 64 10.64 -6.55 -1.00
N GLN A 65 10.53 -6.51 -2.32
CA GLN A 65 11.24 -5.55 -3.15
C GLN A 65 10.35 -4.32 -3.41
N GLY A 66 10.91 -3.12 -3.25
CA GLY A 66 10.21 -1.86 -3.51
C GLY A 66 10.02 -1.60 -5.02
N GLY A 67 9.18 -2.40 -5.67
CA GLY A 67 8.96 -2.35 -7.13
C GLY A 67 7.72 -1.57 -7.56
N PHE A 68 6.95 -1.02 -6.61
CA PHE A 68 5.79 -0.19 -6.91
C PHE A 68 6.24 1.26 -7.15
N THR A 69 6.21 1.69 -8.40
CA THR A 69 6.37 3.08 -8.78
C THR A 69 5.13 3.53 -9.55
N LEU A 70 4.84 4.83 -9.53
CA LEU A 70 3.67 5.37 -10.23
C LEU A 70 3.79 5.18 -11.74
N GLU A 71 5.00 5.29 -12.30
CA GLU A 71 5.26 5.10 -13.73
C GLU A 71 4.98 3.64 -14.15
N LYS A 72 5.48 2.68 -13.36
CA LYS A 72 5.23 1.25 -13.63
C LYS A 72 3.75 0.93 -13.48
N ARG A 73 3.09 1.51 -12.46
CA ARG A 73 1.66 1.31 -12.23
C ARG A 73 0.82 1.91 -13.35
N GLU A 74 1.15 3.11 -13.81
CA GLU A 74 0.50 3.77 -14.94
C GLU A 74 0.59 2.91 -16.20
N GLN A 75 1.79 2.44 -16.54
CA GLN A 75 2.00 1.59 -17.72
C GLN A 75 1.19 0.29 -17.62
N GLN A 76 1.22 -0.37 -16.46
CA GLN A 76 0.40 -1.58 -16.23
C GLN A 76 -1.10 -1.32 -16.42
N CYS A 77 -1.61 -0.17 -15.96
CA CYS A 77 -3.00 0.22 -16.17
C CYS A 77 -3.30 0.46 -17.65
N ILE A 78 -2.42 1.14 -18.37
CA ILE A 78 -2.56 1.38 -19.82
C ILE A 78 -2.62 0.05 -20.59
N ASP A 79 -1.69 -0.86 -20.32
CA ASP A 79 -1.62 -2.16 -20.99
C ASP A 79 -2.85 -3.02 -20.67
N TYR A 80 -3.29 -3.01 -19.41
CA TYR A 80 -4.51 -3.67 -18.98
C TYR A 80 -5.75 -3.13 -19.73
N ILE A 81 -5.89 -1.80 -19.85
CA ILE A 81 -6.99 -1.16 -20.57
C ILE A 81 -6.96 -1.59 -22.04
N ARG A 82 -5.79 -1.50 -22.71
CA ARG A 82 -5.62 -1.90 -24.12
C ARG A 82 -6.02 -3.35 -24.35
N CYS A 83 -5.56 -4.26 -23.49
CA CYS A 83 -5.87 -5.69 -23.57
C CYS A 83 -7.37 -5.96 -23.35
N THR A 84 -7.99 -5.26 -22.41
CA THR A 84 -9.40 -5.50 -22.03
C THR A 84 -10.38 -4.94 -23.06
N VAL A 85 -10.09 -3.75 -23.58
CA VAL A 85 -10.97 -3.03 -24.51
C VAL A 85 -10.78 -3.55 -25.94
N GLY A 86 -9.54 -3.77 -26.38
CA GLY A 86 -9.26 -4.08 -27.79
C GLY A 86 -9.51 -2.89 -28.72
N ARG A 87 -9.68 -3.14 -30.02
CA ARG A 87 -9.77 -2.09 -31.06
C ARG A 87 -11.20 -1.71 -31.49
N GLU A 88 -12.19 -2.55 -31.23
CA GLU A 88 -13.53 -2.40 -31.82
C GLU A 88 -14.62 -1.97 -30.83
N LYS A 89 -14.27 -1.80 -29.56
CA LYS A 89 -15.25 -1.46 -28.52
C LYS A 89 -15.40 0.05 -28.37
N ILE A 90 -16.66 0.50 -28.38
CA ILE A 90 -17.03 1.89 -28.05
C ILE A 90 -17.06 2.01 -26.52
N ILE A 91 -16.30 2.94 -25.97
CA ILE A 91 -16.33 3.26 -24.54
C ILE A 91 -17.12 4.54 -24.32
N LEU A 92 -18.11 4.46 -23.43
CA LEU A 92 -18.81 5.60 -22.87
C LEU A 92 -18.31 5.81 -21.44
N LEU A 93 -17.79 7.00 -21.16
CA LEU A 93 -17.35 7.38 -19.82
C LEU A 93 -18.21 8.53 -19.30
N LEU A 94 -18.81 8.34 -18.14
CA LEU A 94 -19.52 9.39 -17.41
C LEU A 94 -18.52 10.13 -16.53
N ILE A 95 -18.42 11.45 -16.73
CA ILE A 95 -17.46 12.30 -16.02
C ILE A 95 -18.21 13.10 -14.96
N SER A 96 -17.93 12.84 -13.68
CA SER A 96 -18.51 13.61 -12.56
C SER A 96 -17.76 14.92 -12.30
N GLY A 97 -16.53 15.06 -12.81
CA GLY A 97 -15.64 16.20 -12.55
C GLY A 97 -14.78 16.02 -11.29
N GLU A 98 -14.94 14.91 -10.58
CA GLU A 98 -14.08 14.55 -9.46
C GLU A 98 -12.71 14.04 -9.95
N VAL A 99 -11.73 14.04 -9.05
CA VAL A 99 -10.34 13.63 -9.33
C VAL A 99 -10.29 12.22 -9.92
N ASP A 100 -11.04 11.28 -9.35
CA ASP A 100 -11.03 9.89 -9.81
C ASP A 100 -11.55 9.76 -11.24
N SER A 101 -12.64 10.47 -11.58
CA SER A 101 -13.18 10.48 -12.94
C SER A 101 -12.19 11.11 -13.93
N THR A 102 -11.45 12.14 -13.51
CA THR A 102 -10.48 12.85 -14.34
C THR A 102 -9.24 12.00 -14.61
N VAL A 103 -8.72 11.31 -13.59
CA VAL A 103 -7.60 10.35 -13.75
C VAL A 103 -8.01 9.19 -14.64
N CYS A 104 -9.25 8.69 -14.51
CA CYS A 104 -9.80 7.65 -15.37
C CYS A 104 -9.83 8.10 -16.85
N VAL A 105 -10.36 9.30 -17.13
CA VAL A 105 -10.35 9.90 -18.48
C VAL A 105 -8.92 9.96 -19.03
N ALA A 106 -7.96 10.45 -18.23
CA ALA A 106 -6.58 10.62 -18.66
C ALA A 106 -5.91 9.27 -19.00
N LEU A 107 -6.14 8.23 -18.19
CA LEU A 107 -5.62 6.88 -18.47
C LEU A 107 -6.24 6.27 -19.72
N LEU A 108 -7.56 6.40 -19.91
CA LEU A 108 -8.24 5.93 -21.12
C LEU A 108 -7.76 6.65 -22.37
N HIS A 109 -7.56 7.97 -22.28
CA HIS A 109 -7.02 8.78 -23.37
C HIS A 109 -5.60 8.34 -23.75
N LYS A 110 -4.71 8.15 -22.76
CA LYS A 110 -3.34 7.64 -23.00
C LYS A 110 -3.36 6.22 -23.60
N ALA A 111 -4.26 5.37 -23.13
CA ALA A 111 -4.32 3.97 -23.57
C ALA A 111 -4.88 3.83 -24.99
N LEU A 112 -5.93 4.55 -25.35
CA LEU A 112 -6.72 4.29 -26.56
C LEU A 112 -6.55 5.35 -27.65
N LEU A 113 -6.20 6.58 -27.29
CA LEU A 113 -6.16 7.72 -28.24
C LEU A 113 -4.74 8.19 -28.57
N GLN A 114 -3.74 7.91 -27.71
CA GLN A 114 -2.33 8.29 -27.94
C GLN A 114 -1.41 7.14 -28.38
N GLY A 115 -1.98 5.96 -28.71
CA GLY A 115 -1.20 4.80 -29.17
C GLY A 115 -0.91 4.84 -30.67
N ASP A 116 0.34 5.09 -31.02
CA ASP A 116 1.03 4.93 -32.32
C ASP A 116 0.18 5.11 -33.60
N ASP A 117 0.28 6.32 -34.14
CA ASP A 117 -0.38 6.83 -35.34
C ASP A 117 0.30 6.30 -36.63
N SER A 118 0.47 4.98 -36.74
CA SER A 118 1.11 4.33 -37.91
C SER A 118 0.15 3.48 -38.76
N SER A 119 -1.14 3.41 -38.42
CA SER A 119 -2.10 2.62 -39.21
C SER A 119 -3.48 3.25 -39.38
N ARG A 120 -3.55 4.59 -39.43
CA ARG A 120 -4.75 5.29 -39.89
C ARG A 120 -4.53 5.76 -41.33
N VAL A 121 -4.69 4.81 -42.26
CA VAL A 121 -5.07 5.08 -43.66
C VAL A 121 -6.58 5.07 -43.72
#